data_AF-A0A9Q0ZZ79-F1
#
_entry.id   AF-A0A9Q0ZZ79-F1
#
_cell.length_a   1.000
_cell.length_b   1.000
_cell.length_c   1.000
_cell.angle_alpha   90.00
_cell.angle_beta   90.00
_cell.angle_gamma   90.00
#
_symmetry.space_group_name_H-M   'P 1'
#
loop_
_entity.id
_entity.type
_entity.pdbx_description
1 polymer ?
#
loop_
_entity_poly.entity_id
_entity_poly.type
_entity_poly.pdbx_seq_one_letter_code
_entity_poly.pdbx_strand_id
1 'polypeptide(L)'
;MASISYQNKVFHVLGLLSFLLVIEKSNAFQFPVGGDLKGWTVPDNTSSKNHYNDWANITRFQIGDSLLFSYDSSKDSVLQVSKEDYDNCTTKNPIATFHDD
;
A
#
# COMPACT_ATOMS: atom_id res chain seq x y z
N MET A 1 35.70 25.54 -34.96
CA MET A 1 35.72 24.17 -34.39
C MET A 1 35.43 24.16 -32.88
N ALA A 2 36.11 25.00 -32.07
CA ALA A 2 35.87 25.10 -30.62
C ALA A 2 34.43 25.50 -30.23
N SER A 3 33.82 26.45 -30.94
CA SER A 3 32.43 26.88 -30.67
C SER A 3 31.40 25.79 -30.92
N ILE A 4 31.60 24.97 -31.97
CA ILE A 4 30.74 23.81 -32.27
C ILE A 4 30.87 22.74 -31.18
N SER A 5 32.10 22.48 -30.72
CA SER A 5 32.35 21.58 -29.59
C SER A 5 31.71 22.07 -28.29
N TYR A 6 31.72 23.38 -28.04
CA TYR A 6 31.07 24.00 -26.88
C TYR A 6 29.55 23.88 -26.94
N GLN A 7 28.94 24.17 -28.09
CA GLN A 7 27.50 24.02 -28.30
C GLN A 7 27.05 22.56 -28.04
N ASN A 8 27.79 21.57 -28.56
CA ASN A 8 27.48 20.16 -28.33
C ASN A 8 27.55 19.76 -26.84
N LYS A 9 28.53 20.27 -26.09
CA LYS A 9 28.63 20.05 -24.64
C LYS A 9 27.45 20.66 -23.90
N VAL A 10 27.01 21.85 -24.29
CA VAL A 10 25.82 22.51 -23.72
C VAL A 10 24.58 21.68 -23.98
N PHE A 11 24.37 21.19 -25.21
CA PHE A 11 23.23 20.32 -25.53
C PHE A 11 23.24 19.00 -24.74
N HIS A 12 24.41 18.36 -24.56
CA HIS A 12 24.51 17.14 -23.75
C HIS A 12 24.23 17.40 -22.26
N VAL A 13 24.74 18.51 -21.71
CA VAL A 13 24.47 18.89 -20.31
C VAL A 13 22.99 19.20 -20.11
N LEU A 14 22.36 19.95 -21.04
CA LEU A 14 20.93 20.24 -20.98
C LEU A 14 20.09 18.96 -21.10
N GLY A 15 20.45 18.06 -22.02
CA GLY A 15 19.76 16.77 -22.17
C GLY A 15 19.86 15.88 -20.93
N LEU A 16 21.05 15.79 -20.32
CA LEU A 16 21.25 15.06 -19.06
C LEU A 16 20.46 15.69 -17.91
N LEU A 17 20.45 17.02 -17.81
CA LEU A 17 19.69 17.75 -16.79
C LEU A 17 18.18 17.51 -16.97
N SER A 18 17.66 17.58 -18.20
CA SER A 18 16.25 17.28 -18.48
C SER A 18 15.89 15.84 -18.12
N PHE A 19 16.75 14.86 -18.40
CA PHE A 19 16.49 13.46 -18.04
C PHE A 19 16.43 13.25 -16.51
N LEU A 20 17.31 13.91 -15.75
CA LEU A 20 17.32 13.84 -14.28
C LEU A 20 16.06 14.44 -13.64
N LEU A 21 15.43 15.43 -14.29
CA LEU A 21 14.20 16.06 -13.80
C LEU A 21 12.93 15.19 -13.99
N VAL A 22 13.00 14.13 -14.81
CA VAL A 22 11.87 13.22 -15.10
C VAL A 22 11.87 12.00 -14.17
N ILE A 23 12.80 11.91 -13.22
CA ILE A 23 12.80 10.82 -12.23
C ILE A 23 11.67 11.09 -11.22
N GLU A 24 10.46 10.65 -11.55
CA GLU A 24 9.38 10.56 -10.58
C GLU A 24 9.70 9.44 -9.57
N LYS A 25 9.76 9.79 -8.28
CA LYS A 25 9.86 8.79 -7.22
C LYS A 25 8.50 8.14 -7.04
N SER A 26 8.37 6.89 -7.44
CA SER A 26 7.32 6.01 -6.93
C SER A 26 7.57 5.79 -5.44
N ASN A 27 6.66 6.27 -4.59
CA ASN A 27 6.68 5.97 -3.17
C ASN A 27 5.54 4.99 -2.92
N ALA A 28 5.87 3.72 -2.76
CA ALA A 28 4.94 2.76 -2.18
C ALA A 28 4.82 3.02 -0.68
N PHE A 29 3.59 3.00 -0.15
CA PHE A 29 3.32 3.15 1.27
C PHE A 29 2.79 1.84 1.85
N GLN A 30 3.22 1.52 3.07
CA GLN A 30 2.70 0.39 3.82
C GLN A 30 1.70 0.91 4.87
N PHE A 31 0.42 0.59 4.70
CA PHE A 31 -0.64 1.05 5.58
C PHE A 31 -0.86 0.08 6.76
N PRO A 32 -0.71 0.53 8.02
CA PRO A 32 -1.17 -0.25 9.17
C PRO A 32 -2.70 -0.32 9.18
N VAL A 33 -3.24 -1.53 9.09
CA VAL A 33 -4.68 -1.78 9.03
C VAL A 33 -5.33 -1.45 10.38
N GLY A 34 -6.44 -0.70 10.35
CA GLY A 34 -7.12 -0.21 11.56
C GLY A 34 -6.49 1.06 12.18
N GLY A 35 -5.39 1.56 11.59
CA GLY A 35 -4.64 2.70 12.10
C GLY A 35 -3.70 2.33 13.25
N ASP A 36 -3.00 3.32 13.78
CA ASP A 36 -1.79 3.12 14.61
C ASP A 36 -2.02 2.43 15.97
N LEU A 37 -3.26 2.37 16.47
CA LEU A 37 -3.52 2.01 17.88
C LEU A 37 -4.19 0.65 18.10
N LYS A 38 -4.89 0.08 17.11
CA LYS A 38 -5.70 -1.14 17.33
C LYS A 38 -5.23 -2.35 16.51
N GLY A 39 -4.50 -2.14 15.41
CA GLY A 39 -4.06 -3.23 14.54
C GLY A 39 -5.23 -4.08 14.04
N TRP A 40 -4.95 -5.34 13.72
CA TRP A 40 -5.95 -6.33 13.31
C TRP A 40 -6.48 -7.09 14.54
N THR A 41 -7.68 -6.75 14.96
CA THR A 41 -8.39 -7.32 16.12
C THR A 41 -9.91 -7.26 15.95
N VAL A 42 -10.65 -8.07 16.70
CA VAL A 42 -12.11 -7.99 16.74
C VAL A 42 -12.52 -6.68 17.45
N PRO A 43 -13.29 -5.77 16.80
CA PRO A 43 -13.73 -4.54 17.44
C PRO A 43 -14.55 -4.83 18.70
N ASP A 44 -14.18 -4.18 19.81
CA ASP A 44 -14.92 -4.27 21.07
C ASP A 44 -16.32 -3.61 20.94
N ASN A 45 -17.19 -3.86 21.92
CA ASN A 45 -18.54 -3.29 22.00
C ASN A 45 -18.58 -1.76 22.19
N THR A 46 -17.43 -1.12 22.41
CA THR A 46 -17.30 0.34 22.54
C THR A 46 -16.78 1.01 21.26
N SER A 47 -16.29 0.22 20.31
CA SER A 47 -15.79 0.67 19.02
C SER A 47 -16.91 0.71 17.98
N SER A 48 -16.76 1.53 16.94
CA SER A 48 -17.69 1.45 15.81
C SER A 48 -17.59 0.03 15.23
N LYS A 49 -18.75 -0.62 15.01
CA LYS A 49 -18.80 -1.91 14.29
C LYS A 49 -18.20 -1.81 12.88
N ASN A 50 -18.07 -0.58 12.38
CA ASN A 50 -17.53 -0.25 11.07
C ASN A 50 -16.06 0.21 11.11
N HIS A 51 -15.32 -0.05 12.19
CA HIS A 51 -13.95 0.47 12.39
C HIS A 51 -13.04 0.34 11.16
N TYR A 52 -12.96 -0.85 10.54
CA TYR A 52 -12.14 -1.07 9.35
C TYR A 52 -12.69 -0.39 8.09
N ASN A 53 -14.01 -0.29 7.96
CA ASN A 53 -14.63 0.45 6.84
C ASN A 53 -14.39 1.96 6.98
N ASP A 54 -14.48 2.50 8.20
CA ASP A 54 -14.22 3.91 8.49
C ASP A 54 -12.75 4.27 8.17
N TRP A 55 -11.81 3.41 8.58
CA TRP A 55 -10.39 3.51 8.22
C TRP A 55 -10.17 3.43 6.71
N ALA A 56 -10.73 2.43 6.04
CA ALA A 56 -10.56 2.25 4.60
C ALA A 56 -11.12 3.43 3.79
N ASN A 57 -12.22 4.05 4.25
CA ASN A 57 -12.87 5.17 3.58
C ASN A 57 -12.00 6.45 3.55
N ILE A 58 -11.20 6.68 4.60
CA ILE A 58 -10.29 7.84 4.67
C ILE A 58 -8.90 7.54 4.09
N THR A 59 -8.56 6.27 3.87
CA THR A 59 -7.30 5.85 3.24
C THR A 59 -7.40 5.90 1.70
N ARG A 60 -6.27 6.16 1.02
CA ARG A 60 -6.18 6.14 -0.44
C ARG A 60 -5.09 5.16 -0.85
N PHE A 61 -5.51 4.02 -1.40
CA PHE A 61 -4.60 2.97 -1.87
C PHE A 61 -4.21 3.19 -3.33
N GLN A 62 -2.93 3.06 -3.64
CA GLN A 62 -2.36 3.10 -4.98
C GLN A 62 -1.71 1.75 -5.33
N ILE A 63 -1.54 1.50 -6.62
CA ILE A 63 -0.80 0.32 -7.08
C ILE A 63 0.64 0.42 -6.60
N GLY A 64 1.12 -0.62 -5.92
CA GLY A 64 2.44 -0.68 -5.31
C GLY A 64 2.41 -0.52 -3.79
N ASP A 65 1.32 -0.01 -3.22
CA ASP A 65 1.13 0.03 -1.76
C ASP A 65 0.95 -1.37 -1.17
N SER A 66 1.15 -1.48 0.14
CA SER A 66 0.95 -2.70 0.90
C SER A 66 0.13 -2.47 2.16
N LEU A 67 -0.47 -3.54 2.68
CA LEU A 67 -1.22 -3.54 3.93
C LEU A 67 -0.42 -4.29 4.99
N LEU A 68 -0.26 -3.69 6.17
CA LEU A 68 0.36 -4.30 7.33
C LEU A 68 -0.74 -4.69 8.32
N PHE A 69 -0.96 -5.99 8.46
CA PHE A 69 -1.83 -6.56 9.47
C PHE A 69 -0.98 -6.97 10.67
N SER A 70 -1.17 -6.31 11.81
CA SER A 70 -0.48 -6.64 13.06
C SER A 70 -1.47 -7.27 14.03
N TYR A 71 -1.25 -8.52 14.41
CA TYR A 71 -2.13 -9.30 15.29
C TYR A 71 -1.36 -10.41 16.02
N ASP A 72 -2.01 -11.04 16.99
CA ASP A 72 -1.51 -12.26 17.64
C ASP A 72 -1.80 -13.46 16.71
N SER A 73 -0.76 -13.99 16.04
CA SER A 73 -0.89 -15.07 15.05
C SER A 73 -1.39 -16.40 15.64
N SER A 74 -1.39 -16.54 16.97
CA SER A 74 -2.00 -17.70 17.64
C SER A 74 -3.52 -17.60 17.75
N LYS A 75 -4.10 -16.40 17.55
CA LYS A 75 -5.53 -16.11 17.75
C LYS A 75 -6.25 -15.75 16.47
N ASP A 76 -5.59 -15.02 15.58
CA ASP A 76 -6.19 -14.46 14.38
C ASP A 76 -5.38 -14.83 13.13
N SER A 77 -5.94 -14.53 11.97
CA SER A 77 -5.32 -14.73 10.65
C SER A 77 -5.88 -13.73 9.64
N VAL A 78 -5.28 -13.67 8.46
CA VAL A 78 -5.75 -12.83 7.36
C VAL A 78 -6.05 -13.69 6.14
N LEU A 79 -7.27 -13.56 5.63
CA LEU A 79 -7.77 -14.26 4.44
C LEU A 79 -8.21 -13.25 3.39
N GLN A 80 -7.67 -13.38 2.18
CA GLN A 80 -8.22 -12.70 1.01
C GLN A 80 -9.39 -13.54 0.50
N VAL A 81 -10.56 -12.93 0.35
CA VAL A 81 -11.80 -13.62 -0.02
C VAL A 81 -12.52 -12.94 -1.17
N SER A 82 -13.48 -13.65 -1.78
CA SER A 82 -14.40 -13.06 -2.75
C SER A 82 -15.36 -12.07 -2.07
N LYS A 83 -16.04 -11.22 -2.85
CA LYS A 83 -17.07 -10.33 -2.29
C LYS A 83 -18.21 -11.11 -1.63
N GLU A 84 -18.65 -12.21 -2.25
CA GLU A 84 -19.73 -13.04 -1.72
C GLU A 84 -19.34 -13.67 -0.37
N ASP A 85 -18.13 -14.18 -0.27
CA ASP A 85 -17.61 -14.76 0.98
C ASP A 85 -17.41 -13.68 2.06
N TYR A 86 -16.97 -12.47 1.69
CA TYR A 86 -16.90 -11.32 2.59
C TYR A 86 -18.28 -10.95 3.15
N ASP A 87 -19.28 -10.78 2.28
CA ASP A 87 -20.64 -10.38 2.67
C ASP A 87 -21.32 -11.45 3.57
N ASN A 88 -21.00 -12.72 3.36
CA ASN A 88 -21.55 -13.85 4.13
C ASN A 88 -20.64 -14.31 5.29
N CYS A 89 -19.49 -13.68 5.51
CA CYS A 89 -18.48 -14.07 6.51
C CYS A 89 -18.06 -15.55 6.40
N THR A 90 -17.80 -16.03 5.18
CA THR A 90 -17.36 -17.40 4.91
C THR A 90 -15.85 -17.48 4.69
N THR A 91 -15.20 -18.45 5.34
CA THR A 91 -13.73 -18.65 5.28
C THR A 91 -13.33 -19.93 4.55
N LYS A 92 -14.28 -20.60 3.89
CA LYS A 92 -14.09 -21.96 3.35
C LYS A 92 -13.18 -22.01 2.12
N ASN A 93 -13.25 -21.00 1.25
CA ASN A 93 -12.54 -20.95 -0.03
C ASN A 93 -11.79 -19.62 -0.19
N PRO A 94 -10.74 -19.36 0.62
CA PRO A 94 -9.97 -18.15 0.48
C PRO A 94 -9.23 -18.12 -0.87
N ILE A 95 -9.14 -16.93 -1.46
CA ILE A 95 -8.29 -16.66 -2.64
C ILE A 95 -6.82 -16.77 -2.25
N ALA A 96 -6.47 -16.23 -1.08
CA ALA A 96 -5.15 -16.33 -0.49
C ALA A 96 -5.25 -16.33 1.03
N THR A 97 -4.28 -16.99 1.66
CA THR A 97 -4.14 -17.08 3.12
C THR A 97 -2.77 -16.57 3.50
N PHE A 98 -2.72 -15.70 4.51
CA PHE A 98 -1.48 -15.12 5.02
C PHE A 98 -1.29 -15.59 6.46
N HIS A 99 -0.14 -16.21 6.72
CA HIS A 99 0.29 -16.68 8.02
C HIS A 99 1.65 -16.05 8.32
N ASP A 100 1.80 -15.56 9.55
CA ASP A 100 3.07 -15.08 10.08
C ASP A 100 3.72 -16.26 10.83
N ASP A 101 4.48 -17.09 10.10
CA ASP A 101 5.29 -18.19 10.65
C ASP A 101 6.53 -17.68 11.41
#